data_AF-M0LRD0-F1
#
_entry.id   AF-M0LRD0-F1
#
_cell.length_a   1.000
_cell.length_b   1.000
_cell.length_c   1.000
_cell.angle_alpha   90.00
_cell.angle_beta   90.00
_cell.angle_gamma   90.00
#
_symmetry.space_group_name_H-M   'P 1'
#
loop_
_entity.id
_entity.type
_entity.pdbx_description
1 polymer ?
#
loop_
_entity_poly.entity_id
_entity_poly.type
_entity_poly.pdbx_seq_one_letter_code
_entity_poly.pdbx_strand_id
1 'polypeptide(L)'
;MIDSEPTDPWGVPRLELFERLERSLEGDGERAVATVVGVDGSAYRRPGAKMLLGSDGSTYGGITAGCLEGPLREVAGEVLADGSPTVVTFDLTDDDDGWGLGLGCEGVVDVLVEPVDDSWSDPVEAFGAGERRATVTVVDGTDSLPVGARTTVPAEGEPIDPDDRPAVPENVLEAVLADARERAADGRWERRTVATDGGDVDLFVDGIEPVKRLLVFGGQPDVRPVTRLAREVGLEVTVATARGAQADESSFPRADRVVATHPSDLGDLVDDRTFVVVMSHNLLDDRLALEALLSTPAPFIGLMGPRERFERLRDDLQEESVTLTDEDRDRIASPVGLDLGGGEPVEIALSIVSEVLAVSNDREGGRLRDRAGPIHERSPSEPSEPSPPSD
;
A
#
# COMPACT_ATOMS: atom_id res chain seq x y z
N MET A 1 0.69 19.99 2.70
CA MET A 1 1.03 20.65 1.41
C MET A 1 2.54 20.78 1.25
N ILE A 2 3.14 19.83 0.55
CA ILE A 2 4.43 20.05 -0.12
C ILE A 2 4.12 20.02 -1.60
N ASP A 3 3.93 21.20 -2.16
CA ASP A 3 3.60 21.47 -3.55
C ASP A 3 4.89 21.49 -4.40
N SER A 4 5.59 20.36 -4.41
CA SER A 4 6.73 20.15 -5.31
C SER A 4 6.49 18.84 -6.05
N GLU A 5 6.62 18.86 -7.37
CA GLU A 5 6.71 17.64 -8.17
C GLU A 5 7.68 16.65 -7.51
N PRO A 6 7.35 15.35 -7.50
CA PRO A 6 8.16 14.37 -6.82
C PRO A 6 9.53 14.38 -7.46
N THR A 7 10.58 14.38 -6.63
CA THR A 7 11.96 14.34 -7.12
C THR A 7 12.26 13.09 -7.95
N ASP A 8 11.46 12.04 -7.78
CA ASP A 8 11.46 10.83 -8.60
C ASP A 8 10.01 10.38 -8.85
N PRO A 9 9.44 10.60 -10.05
CA PRO A 9 8.09 10.14 -10.39
C PRO A 9 7.92 8.63 -10.38
N TRP A 10 8.98 7.86 -10.67
CA TRP A 10 8.90 6.40 -10.75
C TRP A 10 8.78 5.76 -9.36
N GLY A 11 9.50 6.31 -8.38
CA GLY A 11 9.51 5.84 -6.99
C GLY A 11 8.30 6.27 -6.14
N VAL A 12 7.28 6.89 -6.73
CA VAL A 12 6.10 7.39 -6.00
C VAL A 12 5.39 6.21 -5.28
N PRO A 13 5.24 6.27 -3.95
CA PRO A 13 4.58 5.20 -3.20
C PRO A 13 3.06 5.25 -3.35
N ARG A 14 2.38 4.19 -2.89
CA ARG A 14 0.92 4.05 -2.97
C ARG A 14 0.17 5.25 -2.38
N LEU A 15 0.60 5.76 -1.23
CA LEU A 15 -0.01 6.93 -0.59
C LEU A 15 -0.06 8.13 -1.55
N GLU A 16 1.08 8.55 -2.09
CA GLU A 16 1.15 9.68 -3.01
C GLU A 16 0.44 9.38 -4.34
N LEU A 17 0.41 8.12 -4.79
CA LEU A 17 -0.37 7.73 -5.97
C LEU A 17 -1.88 7.97 -5.75
N PHE A 18 -2.41 7.60 -4.59
CA PHE A 18 -3.82 7.84 -4.24
C PHE A 18 -4.11 9.33 -4.01
N GLU A 19 -3.21 10.10 -3.39
CA GLU A 19 -3.35 11.57 -3.30
C GLU A 19 -3.42 12.25 -4.68
N ARG A 20 -2.71 11.71 -5.68
CA ARG A 20 -2.74 12.21 -7.05
C ARG A 20 -4.01 11.79 -7.78
N LEU A 21 -4.52 10.61 -7.47
CA LEU A 21 -5.78 10.13 -8.00
C LEU A 21 -6.92 11.02 -7.49
N GLU A 22 -6.95 11.32 -6.19
CA GLU A 22 -7.85 12.28 -5.56
C GLU A 22 -7.82 13.64 -6.27
N ARG A 23 -6.63 14.22 -6.45
CA ARG A 23 -6.47 15.49 -7.19
C ARG A 23 -7.00 15.43 -8.62
N SER A 24 -6.80 14.33 -9.33
CA SER A 24 -7.37 14.15 -10.67
C SER A 24 -8.90 14.13 -10.65
N LEU A 25 -9.53 13.50 -9.64
CA LEU A 25 -10.99 13.53 -9.44
C LEU A 25 -11.50 14.96 -9.15
N GLU A 26 -10.70 15.76 -8.44
CA GLU A 26 -10.99 17.19 -8.18
C GLU A 26 -10.74 18.10 -9.40
N GLY A 27 -10.29 17.54 -10.54
CA GLY A 27 -10.04 18.26 -11.79
C GLY A 27 -8.61 18.79 -11.96
N ASP A 28 -7.68 18.44 -11.07
CA ASP A 28 -6.26 18.77 -11.22
C ASP A 28 -5.54 17.75 -12.12
N GLY A 29 -5.72 17.92 -13.42
CA GLY A 29 -5.03 17.16 -14.45
C GLY A 29 -5.74 15.87 -14.84
N GLU A 30 -5.86 15.66 -16.15
CA GLU A 30 -6.46 14.47 -16.74
C GLU A 30 -5.43 13.33 -16.77
N ARG A 31 -5.78 12.19 -16.16
CA ARG A 31 -4.89 11.03 -15.99
C ARG A 31 -5.63 9.73 -16.25
N ALA A 32 -4.89 8.75 -16.75
CA ALA A 32 -5.28 7.36 -16.77
C ALA A 32 -4.56 6.59 -15.65
N VAL A 33 -5.20 5.54 -15.14
CA VAL A 33 -4.63 4.54 -14.25
C VAL A 33 -4.27 3.31 -15.07
N ALA A 34 -3.01 2.91 -15.05
CA ALA A 34 -2.56 1.61 -15.53
C ALA A 34 -2.41 0.65 -14.34
N THR A 35 -3.21 -0.42 -14.30
CA THR A 35 -3.17 -1.45 -13.26
C THR A 35 -2.70 -2.77 -13.86
N VAL A 36 -1.68 -3.39 -13.27
CA VAL A 36 -1.35 -4.79 -13.59
C VAL A 36 -2.50 -5.66 -13.13
N VAL A 37 -3.15 -6.37 -14.05
CA VAL A 37 -4.30 -7.23 -13.75
C VAL A 37 -3.96 -8.70 -13.92
N GLY A 38 -2.87 -9.03 -14.63
CA GLY A 38 -2.42 -10.38 -14.88
C GLY A 38 -0.92 -10.47 -15.09
N VAL A 39 -0.33 -11.59 -14.66
CA VAL A 39 1.08 -11.92 -14.93
C VAL A 39 1.17 -13.41 -15.17
N ASP A 40 1.71 -13.81 -16.32
CA ASP A 40 2.26 -15.14 -16.54
C ASP A 40 3.79 -15.08 -16.46
N GLY A 41 4.41 -16.00 -15.73
CA GLY A 41 5.85 -16.02 -15.52
C GLY A 41 6.37 -14.93 -14.56
N SER A 42 7.40 -14.20 -15.01
CA SER A 42 8.15 -13.26 -14.18
C SER A 42 7.87 -11.81 -14.57
N ALA A 43 7.37 -11.03 -13.61
CA ALA A 43 7.21 -9.59 -13.74
C ALA A 43 7.83 -8.84 -12.55
N TYR A 44 8.19 -7.58 -12.79
CA TYR A 44 8.76 -6.69 -11.77
C TYR A 44 7.78 -6.42 -10.62
N ARG A 45 6.51 -6.15 -10.96
CA ARG A 45 5.41 -5.96 -10.00
C ARG A 45 4.31 -6.98 -10.27
N ARG A 46 3.58 -7.33 -9.22
CA ARG A 46 2.45 -8.28 -9.27
C ARG A 46 1.14 -7.53 -9.55
N PRO A 47 0.06 -8.26 -9.86
CA PRO A 47 -1.24 -7.64 -10.03
C PRO A 47 -1.67 -6.79 -8.82
N GLY A 48 -2.45 -5.76 -9.10
CA GLY A 48 -2.81 -4.69 -8.16
C GLY A 48 -1.79 -3.54 -8.14
N ALA A 49 -0.61 -3.70 -8.74
CA ALA A 49 0.33 -2.59 -8.91
C ALA A 49 -0.23 -1.55 -9.90
N LYS A 50 -0.14 -0.27 -9.53
CA LYS A 50 -0.71 0.85 -10.29
C LYS A 50 0.35 1.86 -10.70
N MET A 51 0.07 2.54 -11.81
CA MET A 51 0.81 3.68 -12.32
C MET A 51 -0.19 4.70 -12.85
N LEU A 52 0.07 6.00 -12.65
CA LEU A 52 -0.69 7.09 -13.24
C LEU A 52 0.03 7.64 -14.47
N LEU A 53 -0.73 7.95 -15.52
CA LEU A 53 -0.25 8.48 -16.80
C LEU A 53 -1.08 9.72 -17.13
N GLY A 54 -0.46 10.90 -17.17
CA GLY A 54 -1.14 12.16 -17.48
C GLY A 54 -1.17 12.48 -18.97
N SER A 55 -2.18 13.22 -19.41
CA SER A 55 -2.28 13.73 -20.79
C SER A 55 -1.16 14.71 -21.16
N ASP A 56 -0.49 15.29 -20.16
CA ASP A 56 0.72 16.11 -20.30
C ASP A 56 2.02 15.29 -20.43
N GLY A 57 1.93 13.96 -20.41
CA GLY A 57 3.06 13.04 -20.45
C GLY A 57 3.67 12.73 -19.09
N SER A 58 3.15 13.31 -18.01
CA SER A 58 3.56 12.98 -16.63
C SER A 58 3.27 11.52 -16.32
N THR A 59 4.11 10.93 -15.47
CA THR A 59 3.97 9.54 -15.04
C THR A 59 4.28 9.42 -13.57
N TYR A 60 3.50 8.63 -12.82
CA TYR A 60 3.73 8.42 -11.39
C TYR A 60 3.56 6.94 -11.01
N GLY A 61 4.56 6.40 -10.31
CA GLY A 61 4.61 4.99 -9.93
C GLY A 61 5.19 4.10 -11.03
N GLY A 62 5.89 3.04 -10.63
CA GLY A 62 6.48 2.06 -11.54
C GLY A 62 5.82 0.69 -11.45
N ILE A 63 5.22 0.22 -12.56
CA ILE A 63 4.78 -1.17 -12.69
C ILE A 63 5.85 -2.08 -13.32
N THR A 64 6.82 -1.49 -14.02
CA THR A 64 8.00 -2.16 -14.58
C THR A 64 9.27 -1.37 -14.29
N ALA A 65 10.44 -1.93 -14.62
CA ALA A 65 11.74 -1.24 -14.54
C ALA A 65 11.97 -0.24 -15.69
N GLY A 66 10.91 0.42 -16.17
CA GLY A 66 10.95 1.47 -17.20
C GLY A 66 10.70 1.02 -18.64
N CYS A 67 10.55 -0.28 -18.91
CA CYS A 67 10.40 -0.81 -20.27
C CYS A 67 9.01 -0.56 -20.88
N LEU A 68 7.95 -0.51 -20.05
CA LEU A 68 6.57 -0.36 -20.53
C LEU A 68 6.04 1.08 -20.47
N GLU A 69 6.82 2.04 -19.99
CA GLU A 69 6.32 3.42 -19.78
C GLU A 69 5.97 4.14 -21.08
N GLY A 70 6.80 4.00 -22.12
CA GLY A 70 6.52 4.59 -23.43
C GLY A 70 5.22 4.08 -24.05
N PRO A 71 5.06 2.75 -24.18
CA PRO A 71 3.85 2.13 -24.74
C PRO A 71 2.59 2.45 -23.94
N LEU A 72 2.69 2.38 -22.61
CA LEU A 72 1.57 2.72 -21.74
C LEU A 72 1.15 4.19 -21.86
N ARG A 73 2.07 5.12 -22.17
CA ARG A 73 1.70 6.51 -22.48
C ARG A 73 0.90 6.63 -23.77
N GLU A 74 1.22 5.84 -24.79
CA GLU A 74 0.46 5.82 -26.05
C GLU A 74 -0.95 5.28 -25.81
N VAL A 75 -1.07 4.13 -25.15
CA VAL A 75 -2.36 3.53 -24.77
C VAL A 75 -3.16 4.47 -23.86
N ALA A 76 -2.53 5.09 -22.86
CA ALA A 76 -3.21 6.05 -22.00
C ALA A 76 -3.72 7.28 -22.77
N GLY A 77 -2.98 7.76 -23.76
CA GLY A 77 -3.43 8.85 -24.63
C GLY A 77 -4.69 8.49 -25.42
N GLU A 78 -4.79 7.25 -25.90
CA GLU A 78 -5.99 6.73 -26.56
C GLU A 78 -7.16 6.62 -25.59
N VAL A 79 -6.94 5.98 -24.43
CA VAL A 79 -7.94 5.79 -23.36
C VAL A 79 -8.50 7.12 -22.83
N LEU A 80 -7.64 8.14 -22.73
CA LEU A 80 -8.08 9.49 -22.32
C LEU A 80 -8.88 10.20 -23.42
N ALA A 81 -8.55 9.95 -24.68
CA ALA A 81 -9.26 10.56 -25.81
C ALA A 81 -10.63 9.92 -26.08
N ASP A 82 -10.77 8.62 -25.87
CA ASP A 82 -12.00 7.86 -26.11
C ASP A 82 -12.85 7.62 -24.85
N GLY A 83 -12.27 7.79 -23.65
CA GLY A 83 -12.90 7.54 -22.36
C GLY A 83 -13.17 6.05 -22.08
N SER A 84 -12.54 5.13 -22.82
CA SER A 84 -12.87 3.71 -22.82
C SER A 84 -11.74 2.87 -22.20
N PRO A 85 -12.00 2.16 -21.08
CA PRO A 85 -11.01 1.25 -20.50
C PRO A 85 -10.58 0.15 -21.46
N THR A 86 -9.28 -0.16 -21.47
CA THR A 86 -8.68 -1.17 -22.36
C THR A 86 -7.70 -2.05 -21.60
N VAL A 87 -7.70 -3.36 -21.88
CA VAL A 87 -6.64 -4.26 -21.40
C VAL A 87 -5.64 -4.49 -22.53
N VAL A 88 -4.36 -4.31 -22.22
CA VAL A 88 -3.24 -4.55 -23.15
C VAL A 88 -2.32 -5.61 -22.56
N THR A 89 -1.99 -6.60 -23.37
CA THR A 89 -1.05 -7.68 -23.02
C THR A 89 0.33 -7.35 -23.58
N PHE A 90 1.33 -7.35 -22.72
CA PHE A 90 2.74 -7.18 -23.07
C PHE A 90 3.47 -8.51 -22.89
N ASP A 91 3.89 -9.12 -23.99
CA ASP A 91 4.78 -10.28 -23.98
C ASP A 91 6.24 -9.79 -23.90
N LEU A 92 6.89 -10.02 -22.77
CA LEU A 92 8.30 -9.67 -22.57
C LEU A 92 9.25 -10.85 -22.90
N THR A 93 8.70 -11.99 -23.34
CA THR A 93 9.46 -13.18 -23.72
C THR A 93 9.88 -13.16 -25.19
N ASP A 94 9.16 -12.39 -26.03
CA ASP A 94 9.43 -12.32 -27.46
C ASP A 94 10.37 -11.14 -27.81
N ASP A 95 11.48 -11.46 -28.47
CA ASP A 95 12.45 -10.49 -28.99
C ASP A 95 11.96 -9.83 -30.30
N ASP A 96 10.96 -10.40 -30.98
CA ASP A 96 10.46 -9.90 -32.28
C ASP A 96 9.41 -8.77 -32.15
N ASP A 97 8.66 -8.69 -31.05
CA ASP A 97 7.62 -7.65 -30.82
C ASP A 97 8.19 -6.27 -30.41
N GLY A 98 9.52 -6.16 -30.30
CA GLY A 98 10.22 -4.90 -29.98
C GLY A 98 10.18 -4.49 -28.50
N TRP A 99 9.46 -5.24 -27.65
CA TRP A 99 9.39 -5.03 -26.19
C TRP A 99 10.39 -5.89 -25.42
N GLY A 100 10.84 -7.00 -26.01
CA GLY A 100 11.94 -7.84 -25.54
C GLY A 100 13.27 -7.09 -25.57
N LEU A 101 13.49 -6.22 -24.59
CA LEU A 101 14.76 -5.50 -24.42
C LEU A 101 15.86 -6.39 -23.77
N GLY A 102 15.60 -7.68 -23.58
CA GLY A 102 16.52 -8.60 -22.90
C GLY A 102 16.81 -8.24 -21.44
N LEU A 103 15.90 -7.50 -20.78
CA LEU A 103 16.09 -6.94 -19.43
C LEU A 103 15.70 -7.89 -18.27
N GLY A 104 15.64 -9.20 -18.53
CA GLY A 104 15.58 -10.24 -17.51
C GLY A 104 14.21 -10.54 -16.87
N CYS A 105 13.14 -9.84 -17.25
CA CYS A 105 11.76 -10.25 -16.94
C CYS A 105 11.20 -11.04 -18.12
N GLU A 106 11.20 -12.36 -18.03
CA GLU A 106 10.67 -13.28 -19.06
C GLU A 106 9.21 -13.65 -18.71
N GLY A 107 8.29 -12.69 -18.81
CA GLY A 107 6.88 -12.91 -18.48
C GLY A 107 5.93 -12.12 -19.35
N VAL A 108 4.67 -12.55 -19.35
CA VAL A 108 3.57 -11.87 -20.03
C VAL A 108 2.79 -11.08 -18.98
N VAL A 109 2.52 -9.80 -19.26
CA VAL A 109 1.85 -8.90 -18.31
C VAL A 109 0.60 -8.31 -18.95
N ASP A 110 -0.56 -8.50 -18.31
CA ASP A 110 -1.79 -7.84 -18.69
C ASP A 110 -1.96 -6.56 -17.87
N VAL A 111 -2.18 -5.45 -18.55
CA VAL A 111 -2.37 -4.14 -17.93
C VAL A 111 -3.72 -3.57 -18.35
N LEU A 112 -4.60 -3.31 -17.38
CA LEU A 112 -5.80 -2.53 -17.57
C LEU A 112 -5.43 -1.05 -17.51
N VAL A 113 -5.74 -0.31 -18.58
CA VAL A 113 -5.59 1.14 -18.66
C VAL A 113 -6.98 1.76 -18.72
N GLU A 114 -7.27 2.68 -17.80
CA GLU A 114 -8.61 3.28 -17.63
C GLU A 114 -8.48 4.77 -17.26
N PRO A 115 -9.44 5.63 -17.63
CA PRO A 115 -9.43 7.02 -17.17
C PRO A 115 -9.63 7.09 -15.65
N VAL A 116 -9.07 8.12 -15.01
CA VAL A 116 -9.49 8.52 -13.66
C VAL A 116 -10.86 9.20 -13.78
N ASP A 117 -11.91 8.49 -13.36
CA ASP A 117 -13.30 8.95 -13.34
C ASP A 117 -13.95 8.65 -11.97
N ASP A 118 -15.24 8.95 -11.84
CA ASP A 118 -15.99 8.81 -10.58
C ASP A 118 -15.97 7.39 -9.97
N SER A 119 -15.67 6.35 -10.74
CA SER A 119 -15.55 5.00 -10.18
C SER A 119 -14.41 4.83 -9.17
N TRP A 120 -13.49 5.80 -9.11
CA TRP A 120 -12.42 5.87 -8.14
C TRP A 120 -12.76 6.71 -6.90
N SER A 121 -13.88 7.44 -6.88
CA SER A 121 -14.28 8.31 -5.77
C SER A 121 -14.36 7.55 -4.44
N ASP A 122 -15.21 6.52 -4.32
CA ASP A 122 -15.30 5.72 -3.10
C ASP A 122 -13.98 4.99 -2.75
N PRO A 123 -13.29 4.30 -3.69
CA PRO A 123 -11.97 3.72 -3.43
C PRO A 123 -10.93 4.69 -2.83
N VAL A 124 -10.87 5.92 -3.32
CA VAL A 124 -9.92 6.94 -2.84
C VAL A 124 -10.32 7.47 -1.48
N GLU A 125 -11.59 7.84 -1.30
CA GLU A 125 -12.11 8.30 -0.01
C GLU A 125 -11.90 7.25 1.08
N ALA A 126 -12.23 5.99 0.78
CA ALA A 126 -12.04 4.87 1.69
C ALA A 126 -10.57 4.64 2.04
N PHE A 127 -9.65 4.74 1.07
CA PHE A 127 -8.22 4.58 1.30
C PHE A 127 -7.68 5.56 2.35
N GLY A 128 -8.07 6.83 2.27
CA GLY A 128 -7.70 7.86 3.26
C GLY A 128 -8.41 7.67 4.60
N ALA A 129 -9.73 7.41 4.56
CA ALA A 129 -10.57 7.22 5.74
C ALA A 129 -10.18 5.98 6.57
N GLY A 130 -9.47 5.01 5.99
CA GLY A 130 -9.13 3.76 6.66
C GLY A 130 -10.12 2.63 6.43
N GLU A 131 -11.00 2.82 5.46
CA GLU A 131 -12.03 1.86 5.15
C GLU A 131 -11.54 0.88 4.09
N ARG A 132 -11.85 -0.39 4.32
CA ARG A 132 -11.42 -1.50 3.47
C ARG A 132 -12.39 -1.67 2.30
N ARG A 133 -11.86 -1.63 1.07
CA ARG A 133 -12.61 -1.80 -0.19
C ARG A 133 -11.94 -2.84 -1.07
N ALA A 134 -12.70 -3.45 -1.96
CA ALA A 134 -12.19 -4.09 -3.16
C ALA A 134 -12.92 -3.51 -4.38
N THR A 135 -12.23 -3.37 -5.50
CA THR A 135 -12.89 -3.11 -6.78
C THR A 135 -13.04 -4.42 -7.54
N VAL A 136 -14.22 -4.65 -8.11
CA VAL A 136 -14.48 -5.77 -9.03
C VAL A 136 -14.59 -5.17 -10.41
N THR A 137 -13.59 -5.41 -11.26
CA THR A 137 -13.50 -4.81 -12.60
C THR A 137 -13.47 -5.88 -13.68
N VAL A 138 -14.26 -5.73 -14.74
CA VAL A 138 -14.23 -6.61 -15.91
C VAL A 138 -12.96 -6.35 -16.72
N VAL A 139 -12.17 -7.39 -16.97
CA VAL A 139 -10.90 -7.34 -17.71
C VAL A 139 -10.92 -8.15 -19.01
N ASP A 140 -11.83 -9.11 -19.13
CA ASP A 140 -12.25 -9.68 -20.42
C ASP A 140 -13.78 -9.76 -20.41
N GLY A 141 -14.42 -9.17 -21.41
CA GLY A 141 -15.84 -8.82 -21.37
C GLY A 141 -16.64 -9.35 -22.56
N THR A 142 -17.94 -9.10 -22.53
CA THR A 142 -18.87 -9.37 -23.63
C THR A 142 -19.50 -8.07 -24.12
N ASP A 143 -20.22 -8.10 -25.25
CA ASP A 143 -20.96 -6.92 -25.74
C ASP A 143 -21.92 -6.33 -24.69
N SER A 144 -22.49 -7.19 -23.82
CA SER A 144 -23.41 -6.79 -22.75
C SER A 144 -22.72 -6.36 -21.45
N LEU A 145 -21.46 -6.74 -21.26
CA LEU A 145 -20.68 -6.45 -20.06
C LEU A 145 -19.24 -6.14 -20.48
N PRO A 146 -18.96 -4.89 -20.89
CA PRO A 146 -17.68 -4.52 -21.49
C PRO A 146 -16.56 -4.44 -20.46
N VAL A 147 -15.32 -4.46 -20.96
CA VAL A 147 -14.11 -4.18 -20.17
C VAL A 147 -14.22 -2.84 -19.44
N GLY A 148 -13.76 -2.80 -18.21
CA GLY A 148 -13.77 -1.61 -17.35
C GLY A 148 -15.05 -1.40 -16.57
N ALA A 149 -16.12 -2.16 -16.84
CA ALA A 149 -17.28 -2.20 -15.98
C ALA A 149 -16.86 -2.55 -14.55
N ARG A 150 -17.33 -1.80 -13.56
CA ARG A 150 -16.82 -1.84 -12.19
C ARG A 150 -17.93 -1.73 -11.17
N THR A 151 -17.77 -2.46 -10.07
CA THR A 151 -18.49 -2.23 -8.81
C THR A 151 -17.48 -2.27 -7.67
N THR A 152 -17.62 -1.36 -6.69
CA THR A 152 -16.80 -1.36 -5.47
C THR A 152 -17.52 -2.13 -4.37
N VAL A 153 -16.79 -3.01 -3.68
CA VAL A 153 -17.33 -3.87 -2.62
C VAL A 153 -16.63 -3.50 -1.30
N PRO A 154 -17.36 -2.98 -0.30
CA PRO A 154 -16.79 -2.80 1.03
C PRO A 154 -16.63 -4.15 1.75
N ALA A 155 -15.66 -4.23 2.68
CA ALA A 155 -15.49 -5.43 3.52
C ALA A 155 -16.79 -5.76 4.30
N GLU A 156 -17.52 -4.73 4.72
CA GLU A 156 -18.84 -4.82 5.32
C GLU A 156 -19.77 -3.78 4.68
N GLY A 157 -21.00 -4.17 4.35
CA GLY A 157 -21.99 -3.28 3.72
C GLY A 157 -22.45 -3.74 2.33
N GLU A 158 -23.14 -2.82 1.66
CA GLU A 158 -23.67 -3.02 0.30
C GLU A 158 -22.63 -2.62 -0.76
N PRO A 159 -22.58 -3.31 -1.91
CA PRO A 159 -21.79 -2.88 -3.05
C PRO A 159 -22.19 -1.49 -3.55
N ILE A 160 -21.22 -0.78 -4.11
CA ILE A 160 -21.34 0.61 -4.56
C ILE A 160 -21.03 0.64 -6.06
N ASP A 161 -22.03 0.99 -6.85
CA ASP A 161 -21.91 1.14 -8.29
C ASP A 161 -21.47 2.56 -8.66
N PRO A 162 -20.61 2.72 -9.68
CA PRO A 162 -20.18 4.03 -10.16
C PRO A 162 -21.26 4.70 -11.03
N ASP A 163 -21.25 6.03 -11.09
CA ASP A 163 -22.22 6.78 -11.92
C ASP A 163 -21.83 6.80 -13.42
N ASP A 164 -20.54 6.89 -13.73
CA ASP A 164 -20.04 7.22 -15.08
C ASP A 164 -19.59 6.02 -15.92
N ARG A 165 -19.71 4.78 -15.43
CA ARG A 165 -19.41 3.57 -16.19
C ARG A 165 -20.32 2.40 -15.81
N PRO A 166 -20.48 1.36 -16.66
CA PRO A 166 -21.34 0.24 -16.35
C PRO A 166 -20.94 -0.48 -15.05
N ALA A 167 -21.93 -0.79 -14.21
CA ALA A 167 -21.77 -1.63 -13.04
C ALA A 167 -21.64 -3.11 -13.39
N VAL A 168 -21.06 -3.91 -12.48
CA VAL A 168 -21.09 -5.37 -12.60
C VAL A 168 -22.51 -5.86 -12.25
N PRO A 169 -23.21 -6.58 -13.14
CA PRO A 169 -24.58 -7.05 -12.89
C PRO A 169 -24.68 -7.91 -11.63
N GLU A 170 -25.79 -7.78 -10.91
CA GLU A 170 -26.03 -8.47 -9.62
C GLU A 170 -25.74 -9.97 -9.68
N ASN A 171 -26.19 -10.67 -10.73
CA ASN A 171 -25.96 -12.11 -10.88
C ASN A 171 -24.48 -12.49 -11.06
N VAL A 172 -23.68 -11.61 -11.67
CA VAL A 172 -22.24 -11.80 -11.84
C VAL A 172 -21.51 -11.44 -10.55
N LEU A 173 -21.91 -10.34 -9.90
CA LEU A 173 -21.36 -9.89 -8.64
C LEU A 173 -21.60 -10.90 -7.52
N GLU A 174 -22.81 -11.48 -7.42
CA GLU A 174 -23.15 -12.53 -6.46
C GLU A 174 -22.20 -13.73 -6.53
N ALA A 175 -21.73 -14.09 -7.73
CA ALA A 175 -20.80 -15.20 -7.93
C ALA A 175 -19.41 -14.96 -7.34
N VAL A 176 -19.00 -13.69 -7.18
CA VAL A 176 -17.66 -13.30 -6.67
C VAL A 176 -17.73 -12.46 -5.39
N LEU A 177 -18.90 -12.19 -4.83
CA LEU A 177 -19.07 -11.27 -3.69
C LEU A 177 -18.32 -11.74 -2.45
N ALA A 178 -18.25 -13.05 -2.21
CA ALA A 178 -17.50 -13.62 -1.10
C ALA A 178 -15.99 -13.38 -1.27
N ASP A 179 -15.44 -13.66 -2.45
CA ASP A 179 -14.04 -13.39 -2.78
C ASP A 179 -13.75 -11.89 -2.68
N ALA A 180 -14.63 -11.03 -3.22
CA ALA A 180 -14.48 -9.58 -3.17
C ALA A 180 -14.43 -9.03 -1.74
N ARG A 181 -15.27 -9.54 -0.83
CA ARG A 181 -15.22 -9.16 0.59
C ARG A 181 -13.94 -9.65 1.29
N GLU A 182 -13.47 -10.85 0.95
CA GLU A 182 -12.20 -11.36 1.47
C GLU A 182 -11.02 -10.50 1.01
N ARG A 183 -10.98 -10.15 -0.28
CA ARG A 183 -9.96 -9.25 -0.86
C ARG A 183 -10.03 -7.83 -0.32
N ALA A 184 -11.24 -7.33 -0.04
CA ALA A 184 -11.40 -6.06 0.66
C ALA A 184 -10.77 -6.14 2.06
N ALA A 185 -10.98 -7.25 2.78
CA ALA A 185 -10.46 -7.43 4.12
C ALA A 185 -8.92 -7.56 4.16
N ASP A 186 -8.29 -8.26 3.22
CA ASP A 186 -6.84 -8.54 3.27
C ASP A 186 -5.98 -7.71 2.30
N GLY A 187 -6.60 -6.90 1.43
CA GLY A 187 -5.89 -6.05 0.46
C GLY A 187 -5.19 -6.82 -0.66
N ARG A 188 -5.48 -8.11 -0.83
CA ARG A 188 -4.92 -8.95 -1.90
C ARG A 188 -5.76 -8.81 -3.16
N TRP A 189 -5.30 -9.42 -4.25
CA TRP A 189 -6.03 -9.46 -5.52
C TRP A 189 -6.43 -10.88 -5.88
N GLU A 190 -7.36 -11.01 -6.81
CA GLU A 190 -7.70 -12.29 -7.44
C GLU A 190 -8.30 -12.11 -8.84
N ARG A 191 -8.16 -13.13 -9.70
CA ARG A 191 -8.89 -13.24 -10.96
C ARG A 191 -9.97 -14.31 -10.89
N ARG A 192 -11.13 -14.01 -11.47
CA ARG A 192 -12.30 -14.90 -11.51
C ARG A 192 -12.96 -14.87 -12.87
N THR A 193 -13.18 -16.04 -13.44
CA THR A 193 -14.01 -16.20 -14.64
C THR A 193 -15.43 -16.56 -14.21
N VAL A 194 -16.42 -15.84 -14.73
CA VAL A 194 -17.84 -16.08 -14.47
C VAL A 194 -18.55 -16.33 -15.80
N ALA A 195 -19.24 -17.46 -15.90
CA ALA A 195 -20.07 -17.77 -17.06
C ALA A 195 -21.35 -16.92 -17.04
N THR A 196 -21.63 -16.24 -18.14
CA THR A 196 -22.86 -15.45 -18.34
C THR A 196 -23.63 -15.97 -19.57
N ASP A 197 -24.86 -15.50 -19.76
CA ASP A 197 -25.64 -15.82 -20.96
C ASP A 197 -24.97 -15.35 -22.27
N GLY A 198 -24.11 -14.32 -22.18
CA GLY A 198 -23.38 -13.74 -23.31
C GLY A 198 -22.00 -14.36 -23.57
N GLY A 199 -21.53 -15.26 -22.70
CA GLY A 199 -20.18 -15.80 -22.71
C GLY A 199 -19.50 -15.72 -21.35
N ASP A 200 -18.28 -16.26 -21.27
CA ASP A 200 -17.46 -16.14 -20.07
C ASP A 200 -16.90 -14.71 -19.96
N VAL A 201 -16.84 -14.20 -18.73
CA VAL A 201 -16.31 -12.86 -18.40
C VAL A 201 -15.24 -13.02 -17.35
N ASP A 202 -14.08 -12.39 -17.54
CA ASP A 202 -13.01 -12.36 -16.55
C ASP A 202 -13.08 -11.09 -15.73
N LEU A 203 -13.05 -11.27 -14.41
CA LEU A 203 -13.08 -10.24 -13.40
C LEU A 203 -11.74 -10.18 -12.69
N PHE A 204 -11.23 -8.96 -12.50
CA PHE A 204 -10.14 -8.66 -11.59
C PHE A 204 -10.71 -8.05 -10.32
N VAL A 205 -10.50 -8.75 -9.21
CA VAL A 205 -10.86 -8.32 -7.86
C VAL A 205 -9.62 -7.75 -7.20
N ASP A 206 -9.61 -6.44 -6.93
CA ASP A 206 -8.45 -5.73 -6.40
C ASP A 206 -8.74 -5.18 -5.00
N GLY A 207 -8.14 -5.80 -3.97
CA GLY A 207 -8.19 -5.32 -2.60
C GLY A 207 -7.43 -4.01 -2.41
N ILE A 208 -8.13 -2.99 -1.92
CA ILE A 208 -7.57 -1.68 -1.63
C ILE A 208 -7.24 -1.61 -0.15
N GLU A 209 -6.00 -1.96 0.17
CA GLU A 209 -5.46 -1.78 1.52
C GLU A 209 -5.41 -0.27 1.86
N PRO A 210 -6.01 0.18 2.98
CA PRO A 210 -5.96 1.58 3.40
C PRO A 210 -4.55 2.06 3.72
N VAL A 211 -4.32 3.37 3.77
CA VAL A 211 -2.96 3.89 4.05
C VAL A 211 -2.46 3.45 5.44
N LYS A 212 -1.27 2.88 5.49
CA LYS A 212 -0.59 2.54 6.74
C LYS A 212 -0.04 3.80 7.42
N ARG A 213 -0.18 3.89 8.73
CA ARG A 213 0.23 5.07 9.51
C ARG A 213 1.46 4.78 10.35
N LEU A 214 2.34 5.77 10.49
CA LEU A 214 3.41 5.77 11.47
C LEU A 214 3.22 6.93 12.44
N LEU A 215 3.00 6.59 13.71
CA LEU A 215 3.05 7.55 14.81
C LEU A 215 4.45 7.53 15.43
N VAL A 216 5.16 8.65 15.36
CA VAL A 216 6.45 8.81 16.05
C VAL A 216 6.25 9.69 17.28
N PHE A 217 6.42 9.14 18.48
CA PHE A 217 6.39 9.90 19.72
C PHE A 217 7.80 10.36 20.09
N GLY A 218 8.07 11.65 19.89
CA GLY A 218 9.37 12.27 20.09
C GLY A 218 9.46 13.64 19.44
N GLY A 219 10.27 14.54 19.98
CA GLY A 219 10.46 15.92 19.48
C GLY A 219 11.89 16.23 19.06
N GLN A 220 12.78 15.24 19.10
CA GLN A 220 14.21 15.40 18.93
C GLN A 220 14.62 15.34 17.44
N PRO A 221 15.82 15.85 17.07
CA PRO A 221 16.27 15.91 15.68
C PRO A 221 16.38 14.56 14.95
N ASP A 222 16.56 13.46 15.69
CA ASP A 222 16.64 12.08 15.17
C ASP A 222 15.30 11.53 14.67
N VAL A 223 14.17 12.17 15.02
CA VAL A 223 12.85 11.89 14.42
C VAL A 223 12.81 12.28 12.93
N ARG A 224 13.55 13.34 12.54
CA ARG A 224 13.52 13.87 11.16
C ARG A 224 13.90 12.86 10.07
N PRO A 225 15.00 12.09 10.19
CA PRO A 225 15.31 11.05 9.21
C PRO A 225 14.27 9.91 9.20
N VAL A 226 13.66 9.58 10.35
CA VAL A 226 12.59 8.57 10.43
C VAL A 226 11.37 9.02 9.64
N THR A 227 10.87 10.24 9.89
CA THR A 227 9.68 10.76 9.19
C THR A 227 9.91 10.87 7.68
N ARG A 228 11.10 11.31 7.27
CA ARG A 228 11.47 11.36 5.84
C ARG A 228 11.43 9.97 5.20
N LEU A 229 12.13 8.98 5.78
CA LEU A 229 12.20 7.64 5.21
C LEU A 229 10.84 6.92 5.25
N ALA A 230 10.07 7.10 6.31
CA ALA A 230 8.73 6.54 6.44
C ALA A 230 7.77 7.05 5.36
N ARG A 231 7.80 8.36 5.07
CA ARG A 231 7.02 8.94 3.99
C ARG A 231 7.48 8.46 2.62
N GLU A 232 8.79 8.32 2.41
CA GLU A 232 9.37 7.78 1.15
C GLU A 232 8.91 6.33 0.87
N VAL A 233 8.65 5.51 1.90
CA VAL A 233 8.11 4.15 1.73
C VAL A 233 6.57 4.09 1.73
N GLY A 234 5.89 5.24 1.81
CA GLY A 234 4.43 5.33 1.66
C GLY A 234 3.61 5.25 2.94
N LEU A 235 4.21 5.50 4.12
CA LEU A 235 3.48 5.63 5.38
C LEU A 235 2.97 7.06 5.56
N GLU A 236 1.75 7.21 6.07
CA GLU A 236 1.23 8.49 6.56
C GLU A 236 1.79 8.76 7.97
N VAL A 237 2.55 9.84 8.14
CA VAL A 237 3.38 10.07 9.32
C VAL A 237 2.79 11.15 10.22
N THR A 238 2.47 10.78 11.45
CA THR A 238 2.17 11.74 12.54
C THR A 238 3.35 11.81 13.51
N VAL A 239 3.83 13.02 13.83
CA VAL A 239 4.78 13.25 14.93
C VAL A 239 4.01 13.77 16.13
N ALA A 240 4.08 13.05 17.25
CA ALA A 240 3.56 13.47 18.53
C ALA A 240 4.71 13.95 19.42
N THR A 241 4.65 15.21 19.85
CA THR A 241 5.60 15.80 20.80
C THR A 241 4.98 15.88 22.19
N ALA A 242 5.80 15.74 23.23
CA ALA A 242 5.34 15.77 24.61
C ALA A 242 4.73 17.14 24.99
N ARG A 243 3.75 17.11 25.89
CA ARG A 243 3.02 18.29 26.38
C ARG A 243 3.96 19.43 26.80
N GLY A 244 3.74 20.63 26.24
CA GLY A 244 4.54 21.83 26.51
C GLY A 244 5.58 22.14 25.43
N ALA A 245 5.83 21.21 24.51
CA ALA A 245 6.45 21.53 23.23
C ALA A 245 5.43 22.20 22.29
N GLN A 246 5.90 23.15 21.48
CA GLN A 246 5.08 23.70 20.40
C GLN A 246 4.99 22.62 19.30
N ALA A 247 3.79 22.33 18.81
CA ALA A 247 3.61 21.56 17.58
C ALA A 247 4.13 22.42 16.41
N ASP A 248 5.41 22.27 16.10
CA ASP A 248 6.11 23.01 15.05
C ASP A 248 6.29 22.12 13.82
N GLU A 249 5.37 22.25 12.86
CA GLU A 249 5.45 21.55 11.57
C GLU A 249 6.75 21.85 10.82
N SER A 250 7.34 23.04 11.00
CA SER A 250 8.60 23.40 10.33
C SER A 250 9.79 22.59 10.81
N SER A 251 9.69 22.01 12.02
CA SER A 251 10.70 21.10 12.56
C SER A 251 10.63 19.70 11.95
N PHE A 252 9.49 19.31 11.37
CA PHE A 252 9.26 18.00 10.75
C PHE A 252 8.57 18.15 9.38
N PRO A 253 9.24 18.78 8.40
CA PRO A 253 8.62 19.14 7.11
C PRO A 253 8.23 17.93 6.24
N ARG A 254 8.53 16.70 6.67
CA ARG A 254 8.17 15.46 5.99
C ARG A 254 7.13 14.63 6.78
N ALA A 255 6.63 15.14 7.89
CA ALA A 255 5.48 14.56 8.56
C ALA A 255 4.20 15.12 7.94
N ASP A 256 3.17 14.30 7.82
CA ASP A 256 1.85 14.73 7.32
C ASP A 256 1.06 15.46 8.42
N ARG A 257 1.36 15.16 9.69
CA ARG A 257 0.81 15.87 10.85
C ARG A 257 1.82 16.00 12.00
N VAL A 258 1.82 17.13 12.69
CA VAL A 258 2.56 17.32 13.95
C VAL A 258 1.59 17.75 15.05
N VAL A 259 1.57 17.01 16.15
CA VAL A 259 0.67 17.25 17.28
C VAL A 259 1.46 17.37 18.59
N ALA A 260 0.97 18.19 19.50
CA ALA A 260 1.45 18.22 20.88
C ALA A 260 0.43 17.51 21.76
N THR A 261 0.84 16.45 22.45
CA THR A 261 -0.06 15.63 23.26
C THR A 261 0.61 15.19 24.56
N HIS A 262 -0.19 14.81 25.57
CA HIS A 262 0.34 14.15 26.75
C HIS A 262 0.66 12.69 26.41
N PRO A 263 1.75 12.09 26.93
CA PRO A 263 2.09 10.70 26.63
C PRO A 263 0.96 9.70 26.93
N SER A 264 0.18 9.94 27.99
CA SER A 264 -0.96 9.10 28.36
C SER A 264 -2.16 9.18 27.41
N ASP A 265 -2.24 10.24 26.58
CA ASP A 265 -3.32 10.46 25.61
C ASP A 265 -2.89 9.97 24.21
N LEU A 266 -1.72 9.33 24.09
CA LEU A 266 -1.18 8.90 22.81
C LEU A 266 -2.07 7.84 22.12
N GLY A 267 -2.80 7.06 22.91
CA GLY A 267 -3.73 6.06 22.40
C GLY A 267 -4.89 6.62 21.57
N ASP A 268 -5.25 7.91 21.74
CA ASP A 268 -6.29 8.57 20.95
C ASP A 268 -5.89 8.75 19.46
N LEU A 269 -4.61 8.55 19.15
CA LEU A 269 -4.04 8.70 17.82
C LEU A 269 -3.82 7.36 17.11
N VAL A 270 -4.24 6.25 17.72
CA VAL A 270 -3.82 4.90 17.32
C VAL A 270 -5.02 4.02 17.04
N ASP A 271 -4.99 3.40 15.86
CA ASP A 271 -5.91 2.38 15.37
C ASP A 271 -5.12 1.14 14.90
N ASP A 272 -5.80 0.15 14.30
CA ASP A 272 -5.24 -1.12 13.83
C ASP A 272 -4.26 -0.98 12.64
N ARG A 273 -4.19 0.21 12.04
CA ARG A 273 -3.30 0.57 10.92
C ARG A 273 -2.14 1.47 11.34
N THR A 274 -2.03 1.78 12.63
CA THR A 274 -1.04 2.71 13.18
C THR A 274 0.12 1.96 13.85
N PHE A 275 1.27 1.96 13.19
CA PHE A 275 2.54 1.51 13.74
C PHE A 275 3.14 2.63 14.60
N VAL A 276 3.69 2.30 15.76
CA VAL A 276 4.15 3.32 16.71
C VAL A 276 5.65 3.17 16.98
N VAL A 277 6.37 4.30 16.98
CA VAL A 277 7.78 4.38 17.40
C VAL A 277 7.92 5.41 18.49
N VAL A 278 8.34 4.97 19.67
CA VAL A 278 8.58 5.76 20.87
C VAL A 278 10.07 6.09 20.95
N MET A 279 10.40 7.38 20.82
CA MET A 279 11.75 7.91 20.83
C MET A 279 11.81 9.29 21.51
N SER A 280 11.13 9.44 22.64
CA SER A 280 11.09 10.72 23.38
C SER A 280 12.40 11.06 24.10
N HIS A 281 13.30 10.08 24.23
CA HIS A 281 14.54 10.15 25.03
C HIS A 281 14.33 10.46 26.52
N ASN A 282 13.08 10.44 27.01
CA ASN A 282 12.73 10.62 28.42
C ASN A 282 12.10 9.33 28.97
N LEU A 283 12.68 8.75 30.02
CA LEU A 283 12.21 7.49 30.59
C LEU A 283 10.77 7.57 31.12
N LEU A 284 10.39 8.70 31.73
CA LEU A 284 9.04 8.88 32.26
C LEU A 284 8.01 8.99 31.13
N ASP A 285 8.32 9.79 30.10
CA ASP A 285 7.42 9.98 28.96
C ASP A 285 7.28 8.67 28.17
N ASP A 286 8.37 7.94 27.93
CA ASP A 286 8.33 6.63 27.26
C ASP A 286 7.52 5.59 28.06
N ARG A 287 7.60 5.61 29.39
CA ARG A 287 6.79 4.72 30.25
C ARG A 287 5.30 5.02 30.12
N LEU A 288 4.93 6.29 30.24
CA LEU A 288 3.53 6.73 30.14
C LEU A 288 2.97 6.49 28.73
N ALA A 289 3.78 6.71 27.70
CA ALA A 289 3.41 6.39 26.31
C ALA A 289 3.21 4.89 26.14
N LEU A 290 4.17 4.07 26.58
CA LEU A 290 4.06 2.61 26.48
C LEU A 290 2.79 2.11 27.18
N GLU A 291 2.52 2.56 28.41
CA GLU A 291 1.30 2.19 29.14
C GLU A 291 0.02 2.50 28.37
N ALA A 292 -0.09 3.70 27.79
CA ALA A 292 -1.24 4.09 26.98
C ALA A 292 -1.38 3.22 25.72
N LEU A 293 -0.26 2.95 25.04
CA LEU A 293 -0.23 2.14 23.82
C LEU A 293 -0.58 0.67 24.06
N LEU A 294 -0.29 0.14 25.24
CA LEU A 294 -0.66 -1.24 25.60
C LEU A 294 -2.18 -1.48 25.51
N SER A 295 -3.00 -0.43 25.67
CA SER A 295 -4.46 -0.55 25.58
C SER A 295 -5.02 -0.36 24.16
N THR A 296 -4.15 -0.22 23.16
CA THR A 296 -4.54 0.07 21.75
C THR A 296 -4.36 -1.15 20.85
N PRO A 297 -5.05 -1.19 19.69
CA PRO A 297 -4.88 -2.24 18.69
C PRO A 297 -3.62 -2.06 17.82
N ALA A 298 -2.65 -1.22 18.21
CA ALA A 298 -1.44 -1.01 17.43
C ALA A 298 -0.76 -2.35 17.10
N PRO A 299 -0.51 -2.66 15.81
CA PRO A 299 0.15 -3.89 15.40
C PRO A 299 1.64 -3.91 15.77
N PHE A 300 2.23 -2.76 16.09
CA PHE A 300 3.66 -2.63 16.38
C PHE A 300 3.94 -1.44 17.30
N ILE A 301 4.79 -1.65 18.31
CA ILE A 301 5.30 -0.64 19.24
C ILE A 301 6.83 -0.76 19.32
N GLY A 302 7.54 0.08 18.58
CA GLY A 302 8.99 0.19 18.62
C GLY A 302 9.46 1.13 19.73
N LEU A 303 10.37 0.69 20.58
CA LEU A 303 10.97 1.49 21.65
C LEU A 303 12.46 1.75 21.36
N MET A 304 12.82 3.02 21.21
CA MET A 304 14.20 3.45 21.04
C MET A 304 14.98 3.37 22.34
N GLY A 305 16.10 2.66 22.30
CA GLY A 305 17.07 2.60 23.40
C GLY A 305 17.68 1.22 23.58
N PRO A 306 18.65 1.09 24.50
CA PRO A 306 19.29 -0.18 24.79
C PRO A 306 18.35 -1.11 25.56
N ARG A 307 18.65 -2.42 25.59
CA ARG A 307 17.82 -3.46 26.24
C ARG A 307 17.57 -3.15 27.71
N GLU A 308 18.57 -2.63 28.41
CA GLU A 308 18.48 -2.27 29.83
C GLU A 308 17.45 -1.15 30.07
N ARG A 309 17.20 -0.29 29.08
CA ARG A 309 16.15 0.75 29.18
C ARG A 309 14.77 0.10 29.18
N PHE A 310 14.54 -0.88 28.31
CA PHE A 310 13.27 -1.59 28.26
C PHE A 310 13.02 -2.44 29.51
N GLU A 311 14.05 -3.09 30.03
CA GLU A 311 13.95 -3.82 31.30
C GLU A 311 13.46 -2.91 32.43
N ARG A 312 14.01 -1.69 32.53
CA ARG A 312 13.55 -0.69 33.51
C ARG A 312 12.11 -0.24 33.27
N LEU A 313 11.72 0.01 32.02
CA LEU A 313 10.33 0.39 31.70
C LEU A 313 9.35 -0.72 32.12
N ARG A 314 9.69 -1.98 31.84
CA ARG A 314 8.87 -3.14 32.24
C ARG A 314 8.78 -3.26 33.76
N ASP A 315 9.90 -3.08 34.47
CA ASP A 315 9.93 -3.18 35.91
C ASP A 315 9.07 -2.05 36.55
N ASP A 316 9.16 -0.82 36.04
CA ASP A 316 8.32 0.31 36.48
C ASP A 316 6.82 0.05 36.21
N LEU A 317 6.46 -0.49 35.05
CA LEU A 317 5.08 -0.89 34.73
C LEU A 317 4.57 -1.95 35.70
N GLN A 318 5.40 -2.94 36.02
CA GLN A 318 5.06 -4.00 36.96
C GLN A 318 4.84 -3.46 38.39
N GLU A 319 5.63 -2.48 38.83
CA GLU A 319 5.42 -1.78 40.12
C GLU A 319 4.06 -1.07 40.17
N GLU A 320 3.59 -0.54 39.05
CA GLU A 320 2.25 0.03 38.88
C GLU A 320 1.15 -1.00 38.57
N SER A 321 1.46 -2.29 38.70
CA SER A 321 0.55 -3.43 38.47
C SER A 321 0.09 -3.61 37.01
N VAL A 322 0.83 -3.07 36.05
CA VAL A 322 0.66 -3.32 34.61
C VAL A 322 1.58 -4.47 34.19
N THR A 323 0.99 -5.58 33.72
CA THR A 323 1.74 -6.77 33.29
C THR A 323 1.61 -6.96 31.79
N LEU A 324 2.74 -7.11 31.09
CA LEU A 324 2.77 -7.39 29.66
C LEU A 324 2.27 -8.80 29.36
N THR A 325 1.24 -8.88 28.53
CA THR A 325 0.72 -10.13 27.95
C THR A 325 1.68 -10.71 26.91
N ASP A 326 1.40 -11.90 26.39
CA ASP A 326 2.19 -12.47 25.28
C ASP A 326 2.01 -11.65 24.00
N GLU A 327 0.78 -11.20 23.72
CA GLU A 327 0.48 -10.30 22.59
C GLU A 327 1.24 -8.97 22.69
N ASP A 328 1.33 -8.38 23.89
CA ASP A 328 2.15 -7.18 24.11
C ASP A 328 3.62 -7.43 23.80
N ARG A 329 4.15 -8.60 24.19
CA ARG A 329 5.55 -8.94 23.93
C ARG A 329 5.82 -9.15 22.45
N ASP A 330 4.87 -9.73 21.72
CA ASP A 330 5.01 -10.00 20.30
C ASP A 330 5.02 -8.71 19.47
N ARG A 331 4.22 -7.70 19.85
CA ARG A 331 4.15 -6.41 19.15
C ARG A 331 5.15 -5.35 19.62
N ILE A 332 5.84 -5.56 20.76
CA ILE A 332 6.87 -4.63 21.26
C ILE A 332 8.25 -4.99 20.71
N ALA A 333 8.83 -4.08 19.92
CA ALA A 333 10.21 -4.17 19.45
C ALA A 333 11.12 -3.27 20.29
N SER A 334 12.00 -3.86 21.10
CA SER A 334 13.01 -3.11 21.86
C SER A 334 14.34 -3.87 21.99
N PRO A 335 15.46 -3.32 21.49
CA PRO A 335 15.58 -2.07 20.71
C PRO A 335 14.79 -2.15 19.40
N VAL A 336 14.17 -1.04 19.00
CA VAL A 336 13.51 -0.92 17.69
C VAL A 336 14.54 -0.90 16.55
N GLY A 337 14.20 -1.55 15.45
CA GLY A 337 14.91 -1.59 14.18
C GLY A 337 15.55 -2.95 13.86
N LEU A 338 15.68 -3.25 12.57
CA LEU A 338 16.42 -4.43 12.10
C LEU A 338 17.92 -4.30 12.39
N ASP A 339 18.61 -5.42 12.64
CA ASP A 339 20.06 -5.45 12.84
C ASP A 339 20.81 -5.25 11.50
N LEU A 340 20.91 -3.99 11.08
CA LEU A 340 21.64 -3.56 9.88
C LEU A 340 23.09 -3.16 10.19
N GLY A 341 23.47 -3.13 11.47
CA GLY A 341 24.68 -2.46 11.95
C GLY A 341 24.64 -0.94 11.75
N GLY A 342 25.80 -0.29 11.83
CA GLY A 342 25.88 1.17 11.74
C GLY A 342 25.48 1.88 13.03
N GLY A 343 25.63 3.21 13.03
CA GLY A 343 25.36 4.05 14.19
C GLY A 343 25.10 5.51 13.85
N GLU A 344 25.13 5.86 12.57
CA GLU A 344 24.76 7.20 12.13
C GLU A 344 23.23 7.38 12.22
N PRO A 345 22.70 8.59 12.52
CA PRO A 345 21.27 8.80 12.72
C PRO A 345 20.38 8.34 11.55
N VAL A 346 20.86 8.47 10.31
CA VAL A 346 20.13 8.02 9.12
C VAL A 346 20.16 6.49 8.98
N GLU A 347 21.24 5.82 9.41
CA GLU A 347 21.33 4.35 9.41
C GLU A 347 20.38 3.76 10.46
N ILE A 348 20.30 4.38 11.64
CA ILE A 348 19.33 4.02 12.69
C ILE A 348 17.90 4.22 12.17
N ALA A 349 17.62 5.36 11.55
CA ALA A 349 16.29 5.61 10.98
C ALA A 349 15.92 4.60 9.88
N LEU A 350 16.88 4.20 9.04
CA LEU A 350 16.69 3.16 8.03
C LEU A 350 16.39 1.81 8.68
N SER A 351 17.10 1.45 9.75
CA SER A 351 16.85 0.23 10.53
C SER A 351 15.44 0.20 11.11
N ILE A 352 14.98 1.30 11.71
CA ILE A 352 13.62 1.46 12.26
C ILE A 352 12.56 1.34 11.17
N VAL A 353 12.66 2.12 10.10
CA VAL A 353 11.67 2.12 9.02
C VAL A 353 11.65 0.78 8.29
N SER A 354 12.79 0.10 8.17
CA SER A 354 12.84 -1.26 7.59
C SER A 354 12.09 -2.29 8.43
N GLU A 355 12.18 -2.21 9.77
CA GLU A 355 11.41 -3.10 10.65
C GLU A 355 9.91 -2.79 10.57
N VAL A 356 9.52 -1.52 10.66
CA VAL A 356 8.12 -1.09 10.50
C VAL A 356 7.56 -1.58 9.15
N LEU A 357 8.31 -1.38 8.06
CA LEU A 357 7.90 -1.83 6.74
C LEU A 357 7.76 -3.36 6.67
N ALA A 358 8.71 -4.10 7.24
CA ALA A 358 8.65 -5.56 7.28
C ALA A 358 7.40 -6.04 8.02
N VAL A 359 7.16 -5.56 9.24
CA VAL A 359 5.98 -5.93 10.05
C VAL A 359 4.70 -5.54 9.33
N SER A 360 4.67 -4.37 8.69
CA SER A 360 3.51 -3.92 7.90
C SER A 360 3.20 -4.79 6.68
N ASN A 361 4.13 -5.65 6.26
CA ASN A 361 3.94 -6.62 5.17
C ASN A 361 3.86 -8.06 5.70
N ASP A 362 3.62 -8.24 7.00
CA ASP A 362 3.62 -9.54 7.69
C ASP A 362 4.95 -10.30 7.53
N ARG A 363 6.08 -9.60 7.65
CA ARG A 363 7.44 -10.15 7.50
C ARG A 363 8.35 -9.76 8.67
N GLU A 364 9.41 -10.55 8.86
CA GLU A 364 10.43 -10.36 9.91
C GLU A 364 11.68 -9.59 9.43
N GLY A 365 11.82 -9.27 8.13
CA GLY A 365 12.97 -8.51 7.62
C GLY A 365 14.27 -9.30 7.39
N GLY A 366 14.18 -10.64 7.25
CA GLY A 366 15.33 -11.51 6.96
C GLY A 366 15.86 -11.44 5.52
N ARG A 367 16.95 -12.17 5.24
CA ARG A 367 17.54 -12.25 3.89
C ARG A 367 16.62 -13.00 2.93
N LEU A 368 16.29 -12.37 1.79
CA LEU A 368 15.39 -12.96 0.78
C LEU A 368 15.84 -14.33 0.26
N ARG A 369 17.16 -14.57 0.12
CA ARG A 369 17.69 -15.85 -0.37
C ARG A 369 17.39 -17.05 0.55
N ASP A 370 17.13 -16.77 1.83
CA ASP A 370 16.90 -17.79 2.86
C ASP A 370 15.39 -18.09 3.01
N ARG A 371 14.52 -17.38 2.27
CA ARG A 371 13.07 -17.60 2.26
C ARG A 371 12.70 -18.88 1.52
N ALA A 372 11.81 -19.68 2.11
CA ALA A 372 11.17 -20.78 1.42
C ALA A 372 10.00 -20.26 0.55
N GLY A 373 10.00 -20.62 -0.74
CA GLY A 373 8.95 -20.23 -1.69
C GLY A 373 9.20 -18.90 -2.41
N PRO A 374 8.27 -18.47 -3.27
CA PRO A 374 8.40 -17.23 -4.03
C PRO A 374 8.34 -15.98 -3.13
N ILE A 375 8.93 -14.87 -3.60
CA ILE A 375 8.93 -13.56 -2.90
C ILE A 375 7.50 -13.04 -2.72
N HIS A 376 6.67 -13.24 -3.73
CA HIS A 376 5.25 -12.88 -3.74
C HIS A 376 4.42 -14.16 -3.85
N GLU A 377 3.36 -14.26 -3.05
CA GLU A 377 2.38 -15.33 -3.17
C GLU A 377 1.68 -15.24 -4.53
N ARG A 378 1.50 -16.38 -5.19
CA ARG A 378 0.76 -16.51 -6.46
C ARG A 378 -0.73 -16.68 -6.15
N SER A 379 -1.61 -16.21 -7.03
CA SER A 379 -3.04 -16.49 -6.86
C SER A 379 -3.29 -17.99 -7.05
N PRO A 380 -4.18 -18.60 -6.25
CA PRO A 380 -4.44 -20.05 -6.31
C PRO A 380 -5.04 -20.54 -7.64
N SER A 381 -5.49 -19.63 -8.51
CA SER A 381 -6.01 -19.92 -9.86
C SER A 381 -4.94 -19.96 -10.97
N GLU A 382 -3.67 -19.67 -10.67
CA GLU A 382 -2.58 -19.86 -11.64
C GLU A 382 -2.23 -21.37 -11.74
N PRO A 383 -2.39 -22.03 -12.91
CA PRO A 383 -2.07 -23.44 -13.02
C PRO A 383 -0.59 -23.67 -12.76
N SER A 384 -0.30 -24.43 -11.71
CA SER A 384 1.01 -24.99 -11.46
C SER A 384 1.22 -26.20 -12.38
N GLU A 385 1.75 -26.01 -13.59
CA GLU A 385 2.70 -26.92 -14.28
C GLU A 385 2.82 -26.55 -15.77
N PRO A 386 4.04 -26.46 -16.33
CA PRO A 386 4.22 -26.45 -17.78
C PRO A 386 3.78 -27.81 -18.33
N SER A 387 2.84 -27.80 -19.27
CA SER A 387 2.50 -29.01 -20.02
C SER A 387 3.76 -29.57 -20.68
N PRO A 388 4.04 -30.88 -20.57
CA PRO A 388 5.20 -31.46 -21.23
C PRO A 388 5.07 -31.26 -22.75
N PRO A 389 6.19 -31.07 -23.47
CA PRO A 389 6.15 -30.90 -24.91
C PRO A 389 5.47 -32.12 -25.54
N SER A 390 4.52 -31.84 -26.43
CA SER A 390 3.89 -32.89 -27.24
C SER A 390 4.94 -33.44 -28.20
N ASP A 391 5.23 -34.74 -28.06
CA ASP A 391 6.12 -35.51 -28.97
C ASP A 391 5.63 -35.55 -30.42
#